data_AF-A0A962Y5I2-F1
#
_entry.id   AF-A0A962Y5I2-F1
#
_cell.length_a   1.000
_cell.length_b   1.000
_cell.length_c   1.000
_cell.angle_alpha   90.00
_cell.angle_beta   90.00
_cell.angle_gamma   90.00
#
_symmetry.space_group_name_H-M   'P 1'
#
loop_
_entity.id
_entity.type
_entity.pdbx_description
1 polymer ?
#
loop_
_entity_poly.entity_id
_entity_poly.type
_entity_poly.pdbx_seq_one_letter_code
_entity_poly.pdbx_strand_id
1 'polypeptide(L)'
;MTSLEVFVAAFILIVGSLLLWAVVAYILDVTQTRHAIRRNYPVIGRFRYFFEHLGEFFRQYFFAMDREELPFNRAERSWVYRAAKDLNNTV
;
A
#
# COMPACT_ATOMS: atom_id res chain seq x y z
N MET A 1 19.01 5.53 36.17
CA MET A 1 18.28 4.62 35.26
C MET A 1 19.26 3.61 34.72
N THR A 2 18.93 2.32 34.80
CA THR A 2 19.74 1.27 34.18
C THR A 2 19.60 1.33 32.65
N SER A 3 20.58 0.83 31.90
CA SER A 3 20.49 0.77 30.43
C SER A 3 19.26 -0.01 29.96
N LEU A 4 18.89 -1.06 30.70
CA LEU A 4 17.67 -1.85 30.47
C LEU A 4 16.40 -1.01 30.61
N GLU A 5 16.27 -0.19 31.66
CA GLU A 5 15.11 0.69 31.83
C GLU A 5 14.93 1.66 30.66
N VAL A 6 16.04 2.21 30.14
CA VAL A 6 16.01 3.10 28.99
C VAL A 6 15.50 2.37 27.74
N PHE A 7 15.98 1.14 27.49
CA PHE A 7 15.49 0.35 26.35
C PHE A 7 14.02 -0.04 26.48
N VAL A 8 13.57 -0.41 27.68
CA VAL A 8 12.17 -0.74 27.95
C VAL A 8 11.27 0.48 27.74
N ALA A 9 11.66 1.65 28.27
CA ALA A 9 10.92 2.89 28.08
C ALA A 9 10.83 3.28 26.59
N ALA A 10 11.95 3.20 25.86
CA ALA A 10 11.98 3.46 24.42
C ALA A 10 11.06 2.51 23.64
N PHE A 11 11.08 1.21 23.97
CA PHE A 11 10.21 0.23 23.34
C PHE A 11 8.73 0.55 23.57
N ILE A 12 8.33 0.84 24.80
CA ILE A 12 6.95 1.20 25.14
C ILE A 12 6.51 2.46 24.39
N LEU A 13 7.37 3.48 24.29
CA LEU A 13 7.06 4.70 23.56
C LEU A 13 6.89 4.44 22.06
N ILE A 14 7.75 3.61 21.45
CA ILE A 14 7.65 3.25 20.04
C ILE A 14 6.35 2.48 19.78
N VAL A 15 6.07 1.44 20.56
CA VAL A 15 4.86 0.62 20.39
C VAL A 15 3.59 1.46 20.65
N GLY A 16 3.59 2.26 21.72
CA GLY A 16 2.48 3.14 22.06
C GLY A 16 2.21 4.19 20.99
N SER A 17 3.25 4.81 20.43
CA SER A 17 3.10 5.79 19.34
C SER A 17 2.59 5.15 18.04
N LEU A 18 3.05 3.94 17.70
CA LEU A 18 2.55 3.18 16.55
C LEU A 18 1.08 2.81 16.71
N LEU A 19 0.67 2.34 17.89
CA LEU A 19 -0.73 2.03 18.19
C LEU A 19 -1.60 3.28 18.11
N LEU A 20 -1.16 4.39 18.69
CA LEU A 20 -1.86 5.67 18.62
C LEU A 20 -2.03 6.12 17.18
N TRP A 21 -0.96 6.05 16.38
CA TRP A 21 -1.01 6.38 14.96
C TRP A 21 -2.01 5.49 14.20
N ALA A 22 -2.02 4.18 14.46
CA ALA A 22 -2.94 3.24 13.81
C ALA A 22 -4.41 3.57 14.14
N VAL A 23 -4.72 3.89 15.39
CA VAL A 23 -6.06 4.30 15.82
C VAL A 23 -6.49 5.59 15.12
N VAL A 24 -5.62 6.61 15.10
CA VAL A 24 -5.91 7.87 14.41
C VAL A 24 -6.12 7.64 12.90
N ALA A 25 -5.25 6.86 12.27
CA ALA A 25 -5.36 6.51 10.85
C ALA A 25 -6.67 5.76 10.55
N TYR A 26 -7.06 4.82 11.41
CA TYR A 26 -8.32 4.08 11.31
C TYR A 26 -9.54 5.02 11.31
N ILE A 27 -9.61 5.95 12.27
CA ILE A 27 -10.71 6.91 12.37
C ILE A 27 -10.77 7.78 11.11
N LEU A 28 -9.63 8.30 10.64
CA LEU A 28 -9.56 9.10 9.42
C LEU A 28 -9.98 8.32 8.17
N ASP A 29 -9.59 7.05 8.08
CA ASP A 29 -9.87 6.20 6.92
C ASP A 29 -11.35 5.78 6.82
N VAL A 30 -12.00 5.52 7.96
CA VAL A 30 -13.44 5.17 8.02
C VAL A 30 -14.34 6.38 7.80
N THR A 31 -13.94 7.56 8.28
CA THR A 31 -14.75 8.79 8.22
C THR A 31 -14.70 9.47 6.85
N GLN A 32 -13.62 9.32 6.10
CA GLN A 32 -13.51 9.92 4.76
C GLN A 32 -14.40 9.19 3.72
N THR A 33 -14.92 9.95 2.75
CA THR A 33 -15.83 9.44 1.69
C THR A 33 -15.20 9.44 0.29
N ARG A 34 -13.95 9.89 0.14
CA ARG A 34 -13.29 10.11 -1.14
C ARG A 34 -12.64 8.84 -1.72
N HIS A 35 -12.11 7.98 -0.86
CA HIS A 35 -11.34 6.78 -1.24
C HIS A 35 -12.01 5.51 -0.74
N ALA A 36 -12.70 4.80 -1.64
CA ALA A 36 -13.41 3.56 -1.31
C ALA A 36 -12.49 2.48 -0.68
N ILE A 37 -11.26 2.34 -1.17
CA ILE A 37 -10.31 1.33 -0.68
C ILE A 37 -9.93 1.58 0.78
N ARG A 38 -9.60 2.83 1.14
CA ARG A 38 -9.24 3.18 2.54
C ARG A 38 -10.43 3.04 3.48
N ARG A 39 -11.64 3.33 2.98
CA ARG A 39 -12.87 3.18 3.78
C ARG A 39 -13.24 1.72 4.04
N ASN A 40 -13.10 0.85 3.04
CA ASN A 40 -13.41 -0.58 3.18
C ASN A 40 -12.29 -1.36 3.88
N TYR A 41 -11.05 -0.91 3.76
CA TYR A 41 -9.88 -1.52 4.39
C TYR A 41 -9.04 -0.44 5.14
N PRO A 42 -9.51 0.06 6.29
CA PRO A 42 -8.82 1.09 7.07
C PRO A 42 -7.43 0.63 7.50
N VAL A 43 -6.46 1.56 7.54
CA VAL A 43 -5.04 1.30 7.85
C VAL A 43 -4.34 0.45 6.78
N ILE A 44 -4.84 -0.76 6.50
CA ILE A 44 -4.25 -1.73 5.58
C ILE A 44 -4.27 -1.20 4.13
N GLY A 45 -5.35 -0.55 3.71
CA GLY A 45 -5.50 -0.01 2.36
C GLY A 45 -4.45 1.05 1.99
N ARG A 46 -3.75 1.63 2.97
CA ARG A 46 -2.64 2.58 2.75
C ARG A 46 -1.40 1.89 2.18
N PHE A 47 -1.20 0.62 2.46
CA PHE A 47 -0.06 -0.16 1.97
C PHE A 47 -0.26 -0.70 0.54
N ARG A 48 -1.44 -0.49 -0.07
CA ARG A 48 -1.74 -0.96 -1.43
C ARG A 48 -0.63 -0.61 -2.41
N TYR A 49 -0.25 0.66 -2.48
CA TYR A 49 0.74 1.13 -3.44
C TYR A 49 2.15 0.65 -3.12
N PHE A 50 2.46 0.47 -1.83
CA PHE A 50 3.73 -0.12 -1.40
C PHE A 50 3.86 -1.57 -1.90
N PHE A 51 2.81 -2.38 -1.72
CA PHE A 51 2.80 -3.76 -2.22
C PHE A 51 2.71 -3.84 -3.74
N GLU A 52 2.04 -2.89 -4.39
CA GLU A 52 2.00 -2.79 -5.85
C GLU A 52 3.42 -2.60 -6.42
N HIS A 53 4.19 -1.67 -5.84
CA HIS A 53 5.58 -1.44 -6.23
C HIS A 53 6.49 -2.63 -5.89
N LEU A 54 6.36 -3.20 -4.68
CA LEU A 54 7.14 -4.38 -4.31
C LEU A 54 6.83 -5.59 -5.23
N GLY A 55 5.57 -5.69 -5.67
CA GLY A 55 5.14 -6.69 -6.63
C GLY A 55 5.83 -6.57 -7.98
N GLU A 56 6.29 -5.38 -8.41
CA GLU A 56 7.03 -5.23 -9.67
C GLU A 56 8.34 -6.00 -9.66
N PHE A 57 9.09 -5.92 -8.55
CA PHE A 57 10.32 -6.67 -8.37
C PHE A 57 10.06 -8.17 -8.30
N PHE A 58 9.02 -8.60 -7.57
CA PHE A 58 8.70 -10.01 -7.47
C PHE A 58 8.28 -10.63 -8.82
N ARG A 59 7.64 -9.85 -9.71
CA ARG A 59 7.24 -10.36 -11.03
C ARG A 59 8.40 -10.82 -11.87
N GLN A 60 9.57 -10.20 -11.76
CA GLN A 60 10.75 -10.60 -12.51
C GLN A 60 11.27 -12.01 -12.14
N TYR A 61 11.01 -12.47 -10.90
CA TYR A 61 11.64 -13.68 -10.36
C TYR A 61 10.65 -14.81 -10.02
N PHE A 62 9.42 -14.45 -9.66
CA PHE A 62 8.45 -15.41 -9.11
C PHE A 62 7.17 -15.57 -9.96
N PHE A 63 6.93 -14.69 -10.93
CA PHE A 63 5.69 -14.69 -11.71
C PHE A 63 5.97 -14.47 -13.21
N ALA A 64 4.92 -14.57 -14.04
CA ALA A 64 4.99 -14.26 -15.46
C ALA A 64 5.19 -12.74 -15.70
N MET A 65 5.93 -12.39 -16.75
CA MET A 65 6.20 -11.00 -17.12
C MET A 65 4.93 -10.30 -17.62
N ASP A 66 4.92 -8.95 -17.58
CA ASP A 66 3.73 -8.13 -17.87
C ASP A 66 3.14 -8.32 -19.29
N ARG A 67 3.86 -8.98 -20.20
CA ARG A 67 3.47 -9.28 -21.60
C ARG A 67 3.19 -10.76 -21.88
N GLU A 68 3.31 -11.63 -20.88
CA GLU A 68 3.20 -13.08 -21.04
C GLU A 68 1.79 -13.61 -20.71
N GLU A 69 0.97 -12.83 -20.00
CA GLU A 69 -0.42 -13.18 -19.69
C GLU A 69 -1.31 -13.13 -20.97
N LEU A 70 -2.10 -14.17 -21.23
CA LEU A 70 -3.07 -14.27 -22.35
C LEU A 70 -4.50 -14.51 -21.80
N PRO A 71 -5.58 -14.06 -22.50
CA PRO A 71 -5.62 -13.40 -23.80
C PRO A 71 -5.35 -11.89 -23.76
N PHE A 72 -5.41 -11.26 -22.58
CA PHE A 72 -5.07 -9.85 -22.40
C PHE A 72 -3.95 -9.72 -21.38
N ASN A 73 -2.87 -9.09 -21.79
CA ASN A 73 -1.71 -8.92 -20.92
C ASN A 73 -1.92 -7.74 -19.96
N ARG A 74 -1.07 -7.66 -18.94
CA ARG A 74 -1.18 -6.61 -17.91
C ARG A 74 -0.88 -5.22 -18.48
N ALA A 75 0.02 -5.12 -19.46
CA ALA A 75 0.34 -3.86 -20.14
C ALA A 75 -0.88 -3.31 -20.91
N GLU A 76 -1.65 -4.17 -21.58
CA GLU A 76 -2.89 -3.80 -22.25
C GLU A 76 -3.93 -3.28 -21.25
N ARG A 77 -4.11 -4.00 -20.13
CA ARG A 77 -5.03 -3.56 -19.07
C ARG A 77 -4.62 -2.21 -18.48
N SER A 78 -3.33 -1.99 -18.23
CA SER A 78 -2.82 -0.72 -17.69
C SER A 78 -2.96 0.43 -18.68
N TRP A 79 -2.73 0.17 -19.97
CA TRP A 79 -2.96 1.13 -21.05
C TRP A 79 -4.43 1.55 -21.11
N VAL A 80 -5.37 0.61 -21.08
CA VAL A 80 -6.82 0.89 -21.05
C VAL A 80 -7.20 1.74 -19.83
N TYR A 81 -6.70 1.41 -18.63
CA TYR A 81 -6.97 2.20 -17.43
C TYR A 81 -6.42 3.63 -17.48
N ARG A 82 -5.27 3.84 -18.13
CA ARG A 82 -4.71 5.19 -18.33
C ARG A 82 -5.54 5.98 -19.33
N ALA A 83 -5.89 5.37 -20.46
CA ALA A 83 -6.73 5.98 -21.48
C ALA A 83 -8.11 6.37 -20.91
N ALA A 84 -8.74 5.51 -20.11
CA ALA A 84 -10.06 5.80 -19.50
C ALA A 84 -10.02 6.95 -18.47
N LYS A 85 -8.84 7.27 -17.94
CA LYS A 85 -8.63 8.36 -16.98
C LYS A 85 -8.13 9.64 -17.64
N ASP A 86 -8.10 9.70 -18.97
CA ASP A 86 -7.54 10.81 -19.74
C ASP A 86 -6.07 11.12 -19.34
N LEU A 87 -5.32 10.07 -19.03
CA LEU A 87 -3.90 10.15 -18.71
C LEU A 87 -3.09 9.81 -19.96
N ASN A 88 -1.94 10.47 -20.12
CA ASN A 88 -0.96 10.11 -21.15
C ASN A 88 -0.71 8.60 -21.07
N ASN A 89 -0.80 7.90 -22.20
CA ASN A 89 -0.74 6.46 -22.33
C ASN A 89 0.50 5.98 -23.11
N THR A 90 1.39 6.90 -23.48
CA THR A 90 2.71 6.60 -24.03
C THR A 90 3.64 6.23 -22.87
N VAL A 91 4.21 5.03 -22.93
CA VAL A 91 5.20 4.50 -21.97
C VAL A 91 6.44 4.10 -22.74
#